data_AF-A0A7V6R8L4-F1
#
_entry.id   AF-A0A7V6R8L4-F1
#
_cell.length_a   1.000
_cell.length_b   1.000
_cell.length_c   1.000
_cell.angle_alpha   90.00
_cell.angle_beta   90.00
_cell.angle_gamma   90.00
#
_symmetry.space_group_name_H-M   'P 1'
#
loop_
_entity.id
_entity.type
_entity.pdbx_description
1 polymer ?
#
loop_
_entity_poly.entity_id
_entity_poly.type
_entity_poly.pdbx_seq_one_letter_code
_entity_poly.pdbx_strand_id
1 'polypeptide(L)'
;NESEKVKNHILKNWDAIVEIREPAKNEQYPILLKNNKFVKPFELVTELFSLPNSSEIDPNAFMAPFFFFFFGLMVGDAGYGLLMVIGTSIILRKFKFEGTIGKLIKLLFYCGISTFIWGALLGGWFGDVVSAVTGGAYAIKPIWFNPLEDPMKLLIWSFVFGVIHLFTGMGLNAYKQIREGKIIDAIFDTGFWYIFLIGLMLLLVGGTFASIGKYMAGIGAVLLVITQGRSEKNIFKKFTKGLLSLYNSVGFFSDVLSYSRLLALGLSTGVVASVINTIGTLFGFGPFGIIVFIVAFVIGSLFNMLINVLGAYVHSSRLQYVEFFGKFYEGGGKAFEPFKIKTKYTKLDDRRTE
;
A
#
# COMPACT_ATOMS: atom_id res chain seq x y z
N ASN A 1 -8.34 -24.36 -18.06
CA ASN A 1 -7.32 -25.28 -17.53
C ASN A 1 -6.08 -25.26 -18.38
N GLU A 2 -4.95 -24.75 -17.88
CA GLU A 2 -3.66 -24.85 -18.59
C GLU A 2 -3.08 -26.27 -18.55
N SER A 3 -3.44 -27.06 -17.53
CA SER A 3 -3.01 -28.45 -17.34
C SER A 3 -3.43 -29.37 -18.50
N GLU A 4 -4.66 -29.20 -19.02
CA GLU A 4 -5.16 -29.95 -20.17
C GLU A 4 -4.41 -29.60 -21.46
N LYS A 5 -4.02 -28.34 -21.63
CA LYS A 5 -3.23 -27.91 -22.79
C LYS A 5 -1.86 -28.59 -22.79
N VAL A 6 -1.22 -28.70 -21.62
CA VAL A 6 0.07 -29.38 -21.46
C VAL A 6 -0.07 -30.88 -21.78
N LYS A 7 -1.09 -31.55 -21.23
CA LYS A 7 -1.36 -32.96 -21.53
C LYS A 7 -1.56 -33.21 -23.02
N ASN A 8 -2.38 -32.40 -23.68
CA ASN A 8 -2.63 -32.52 -25.11
C ASN A 8 -1.37 -32.27 -25.95
N HIS A 9 -0.48 -31.38 -25.50
CA HIS A 9 0.78 -31.13 -26.20
C HIS A 9 1.77 -32.29 -26.07
N ILE A 10 1.87 -32.91 -24.89
CA ILE A 10 2.73 -34.06 -24.65
C ILE A 10 2.24 -35.27 -25.45
N LEU A 11 0.95 -35.60 -25.37
CA LEU A 11 0.35 -36.75 -26.07
C LEU A 11 0.40 -36.64 -27.60
N LYS A 12 0.48 -35.42 -28.15
CA LYS A 12 0.60 -35.21 -29.59
C LYS A 12 2.01 -35.50 -30.11
N ASN A 13 3.03 -35.27 -29.29
CA ASN A 13 4.43 -35.33 -29.71
C ASN A 13 5.13 -36.63 -29.28
N TRP A 14 4.63 -37.29 -28.23
CA TRP A 14 5.25 -38.47 -27.63
C TRP A 14 4.21 -39.47 -27.14
N ASP A 15 4.53 -40.76 -27.27
CA ASP A 15 3.78 -41.84 -26.63
C ASP A 15 4.10 -41.85 -25.12
N ALA A 16 3.28 -41.14 -24.34
CA ALA A 16 3.45 -41.00 -22.90
C ALA A 16 2.11 -41.18 -22.15
N ILE A 17 2.18 -41.71 -20.92
CA ILE A 17 1.02 -41.78 -20.02
C ILE A 17 1.06 -40.52 -19.13
N VAL A 18 0.02 -39.69 -19.22
CA VAL A 18 -0.09 -38.45 -18.44
C VAL A 18 -1.28 -38.54 -17.49
N GLU A 19 -0.99 -38.67 -16.20
CA GLU A 19 -1.97 -38.60 -15.13
C GLU A 19 -2.00 -37.19 -14.53
N ILE A 20 -3.18 -36.57 -14.51
CA ILE A 20 -3.42 -35.28 -13.85
C ILE A 20 -4.26 -35.58 -12.62
N ARG A 21 -3.74 -35.18 -11.46
CA ARG A 21 -4.42 -35.30 -10.18
C ARG A 21 -4.76 -33.90 -9.65
N GLU A 22 -5.97 -33.75 -9.11
CA GLU A 22 -6.32 -32.55 -8.36
C GLU A 22 -5.57 -32.52 -7.00
N PRO A 23 -5.06 -31.35 -6.59
CA PRO A 23 -4.35 -31.23 -5.34
C PRO A 23 -5.26 -31.61 -4.16
N ALA A 24 -4.71 -32.35 -3.19
CA ALA A 24 -5.46 -32.65 -1.97
C ALA A 24 -5.74 -31.37 -1.18
N LYS A 25 -6.77 -31.36 -0.32
CA LYS A 25 -7.20 -30.17 0.44
C LYS A 25 -6.09 -29.48 1.27
N ASN A 26 -5.06 -30.23 1.68
CA ASN A 26 -3.92 -29.74 2.47
C ASN A 26 -2.60 -29.81 1.71
N GLU A 27 -2.63 -30.02 0.39
CA GLU A 27 -1.43 -30.09 -0.42
C GLU A 27 -0.97 -28.67 -0.80
N GLN A 28 0.26 -28.33 -0.45
CA GLN A 28 0.88 -27.08 -0.88
C GLN A 28 1.41 -27.24 -2.30
N TYR A 29 0.93 -26.41 -3.22
CA TYR A 29 1.39 -26.37 -4.60
C TYR A 29 1.98 -24.99 -4.96
N PRO A 30 2.88 -24.92 -5.96
CA PRO A 30 3.46 -23.65 -6.37
C PRO A 30 2.41 -22.70 -6.96
N ILE A 31 2.61 -21.40 -6.77
CA ILE A 31 1.58 -20.40 -7.03
C ILE A 31 2.01 -19.49 -8.17
N LEU A 32 1.06 -19.29 -9.09
CA LEU A 32 1.17 -18.33 -10.17
C LEU A 32 0.09 -17.27 -9.98
N LEU A 33 0.50 -16.05 -9.65
CA LEU A 33 -0.41 -14.92 -9.52
C LEU A 33 -0.88 -14.47 -10.91
N LYS A 34 -2.20 -14.33 -11.06
CA LYS A 34 -2.82 -13.87 -12.31
C LYS A 34 -3.59 -12.58 -12.05
N ASN A 35 -2.87 -11.48 -12.00
CA ASN A 35 -3.45 -10.16 -11.77
C ASN A 35 -3.65 -9.34 -13.04
N ASN A 36 -4.59 -8.39 -12.96
CA ASN A 36 -4.82 -7.40 -14.02
C ASN A 36 -3.59 -6.52 -14.25
N LYS A 37 -3.48 -5.90 -15.44
CA LYS A 37 -2.33 -5.06 -15.84
C LYS A 37 -2.00 -3.93 -14.85
N PHE A 38 -3.00 -3.44 -14.12
CA PHE A 38 -2.85 -2.41 -13.09
C PHE A 38 -2.30 -2.94 -11.76
N VAL A 39 -2.70 -4.15 -11.36
CA VAL A 39 -2.32 -4.76 -10.06
C VAL A 39 -0.98 -5.49 -10.17
N LYS A 40 -0.66 -6.01 -11.36
CA LYS A 40 0.58 -6.78 -11.63
C LYS A 40 1.89 -6.12 -11.18
N PRO A 41 2.11 -4.80 -11.30
CA PRO A 41 3.33 -4.17 -10.80
C PRO A 41 3.44 -4.22 -9.27
N PHE A 42 2.31 -4.18 -8.56
CA PHE A 42 2.24 -4.23 -7.10
C PHE A 42 2.55 -5.63 -6.54
N GLU A 43 2.48 -6.68 -7.36
CA GLU A 43 2.96 -8.03 -6.98
C GLU A 43 4.39 -8.02 -6.49
N LEU A 44 5.23 -7.10 -7.00
CA LEU A 44 6.60 -6.95 -6.53
C LEU A 44 6.68 -6.70 -5.02
N VAL A 45 5.73 -5.91 -4.48
CA VAL A 45 5.69 -5.58 -3.05
C VAL A 45 5.37 -6.83 -2.24
N THR A 46 4.40 -7.64 -2.68
CA THR A 46 4.10 -8.92 -2.03
C THR A 46 5.22 -9.94 -2.19
N GLU A 47 5.83 -10.05 -3.38
CA GLU A 47 6.96 -10.95 -3.66
C GLU A 47 8.19 -10.67 -2.78
N LEU A 48 8.43 -9.40 -2.44
CA LEU A 48 9.52 -9.00 -1.54
C LEU A 48 9.24 -9.32 -0.06
N PHE A 49 7.99 -9.51 0.32
CA PHE A 49 7.60 -9.91 1.68
C PHE A 49 7.53 -11.44 1.79
N SER A 50 6.51 -12.04 1.18
CA SER A 50 6.32 -13.47 1.04
C SER A 50 5.16 -13.73 0.09
N LEU A 51 5.22 -14.81 -0.69
CA LEU A 51 4.11 -15.23 -1.55
C LEU A 51 2.98 -15.86 -0.73
N PRO A 52 1.71 -15.73 -1.18
CA PRO A 52 0.55 -16.29 -0.48
C PRO A 52 0.70 -17.80 -0.41
N ASN A 53 0.05 -18.47 0.54
CA ASN A 53 -0.12 -19.93 0.46
C ASN A 53 -1.17 -20.32 -0.58
N SER A 54 -1.16 -21.59 -0.99
CA SER A 54 -2.06 -22.13 -2.03
C SER A 54 -3.55 -22.02 -1.68
N SER A 55 -3.87 -21.98 -0.39
CA SER A 55 -5.22 -21.83 0.14
C SER A 55 -5.59 -20.38 0.50
N GLU A 56 -4.62 -19.46 0.45
CA GLU A 56 -4.82 -18.07 0.81
C GLU A 56 -5.39 -17.25 -0.35
N ILE A 57 -5.99 -16.11 -0.01
CA ILE A 57 -6.53 -15.16 -0.97
C ILE A 57 -5.38 -14.29 -1.46
N ASP A 58 -5.36 -13.94 -2.74
CA ASP A 58 -4.39 -13.01 -3.30
C ASP A 58 -4.58 -11.61 -2.65
N PRO A 59 -3.58 -11.10 -1.89
CA PRO A 59 -3.68 -9.80 -1.24
C PRO A 59 -3.53 -8.63 -2.23
N ASN A 60 -2.95 -8.86 -3.42
CA ASN A 60 -2.52 -7.80 -4.32
C ASN A 60 -3.68 -6.92 -4.82
N ALA A 61 -4.83 -7.53 -5.10
CA ALA A 61 -6.00 -6.81 -5.59
C ALA A 61 -6.52 -5.77 -4.58
N PHE A 62 -6.40 -6.08 -3.29
CA PHE A 62 -6.82 -5.19 -2.20
C PHE A 62 -5.70 -4.24 -1.78
N MET A 63 -4.45 -4.71 -1.78
CA MET A 63 -3.28 -3.91 -1.44
C MET A 63 -3.02 -2.80 -2.46
N ALA A 64 -3.13 -3.08 -3.77
CA ALA A 64 -2.67 -2.17 -4.82
C ALA A 64 -3.33 -0.78 -4.77
N PRO A 65 -4.66 -0.63 -4.61
CA PRO A 65 -5.30 0.68 -4.45
C PRO A 65 -4.79 1.47 -3.24
N PHE A 66 -4.64 0.82 -2.08
CA PHE A 66 -4.15 1.48 -0.87
C PHE A 66 -2.68 1.86 -0.97
N PHE A 67 -1.83 0.99 -1.54
CA PHE A 67 -0.43 1.32 -1.77
C PHE A 67 -0.29 2.50 -2.73
N PHE A 68 -1.01 2.46 -3.86
CA PHE A 68 -1.07 3.56 -4.82
C PHE A 68 -1.45 4.87 -4.13
N PHE A 69 -2.50 4.83 -3.31
CA PHE A 69 -3.00 5.99 -2.58
C PHE A 69 -2.01 6.52 -1.55
N PHE A 70 -1.51 5.67 -0.63
CA PHE A 70 -0.61 6.08 0.44
C PHE A 70 0.71 6.61 -0.08
N PHE A 71 1.27 5.99 -1.11
CA PHE A 71 2.49 6.47 -1.74
C PHE A 71 2.30 7.90 -2.28
N GLY A 72 1.17 8.14 -2.97
CA GLY A 72 0.86 9.46 -3.52
C GLY A 72 0.76 10.54 -2.45
N LEU A 73 0.05 10.23 -1.36
CA LEU A 73 -0.15 11.13 -0.22
C LEU A 73 1.15 11.40 0.55
N MET A 74 2.03 10.41 0.70
CA MET A 74 3.34 10.58 1.37
C MET A 74 4.30 11.49 0.61
N VAL A 75 4.33 11.41 -0.72
CA VAL A 75 5.19 12.30 -1.52
C VAL A 75 4.52 13.66 -1.69
N GLY A 76 3.23 13.71 -2.02
CA GLY A 76 2.43 14.94 -1.94
C GLY A 76 2.88 16.12 -2.80
N ASP A 77 3.71 15.90 -3.84
CA ASP A 77 4.21 16.96 -4.73
C ASP A 77 3.95 16.65 -6.21
N ALA A 78 3.20 17.51 -6.88
CA ALA A 78 2.78 17.34 -8.27
C ALA A 78 3.97 17.41 -9.24
N GLY A 79 4.95 18.25 -8.96
CA GLY A 79 6.16 18.40 -9.76
C GLY A 79 6.98 17.11 -9.77
N TYR A 80 7.20 16.54 -8.59
CA TYR A 80 7.88 15.24 -8.46
C TYR A 80 7.09 14.10 -9.09
N GLY A 81 5.77 14.07 -8.91
CA GLY A 81 4.90 13.10 -9.56
C GLY A 81 5.02 13.14 -11.08
N LEU A 82 4.98 14.33 -11.68
CA LEU A 82 5.12 14.52 -13.12
C LEU A 82 6.51 14.09 -13.62
N LEU A 83 7.58 14.46 -12.92
CA LEU A 83 8.95 14.02 -13.26
C LEU A 83 9.08 12.51 -13.21
N MET A 84 8.50 11.86 -12.19
CA MET A 84 8.49 10.40 -12.09
C MET A 84 7.73 9.76 -13.27
N VAL A 85 6.55 10.27 -13.61
CA VAL A 85 5.72 9.76 -14.71
C VAL A 85 6.48 9.89 -16.04
N ILE A 86 7.08 11.05 -16.31
CA ILE A 86 7.85 11.30 -17.53
C ILE A 86 9.09 10.39 -17.57
N GLY A 87 9.88 10.38 -16.49
CA GLY A 87 11.11 9.59 -16.41
C GLY A 87 10.85 8.10 -16.60
N THR A 88 9.89 7.54 -15.88
CA THR A 88 9.51 6.12 -16.00
C THR A 88 8.88 5.81 -17.35
N SER A 89 8.11 6.72 -17.96
CA SER A 89 7.57 6.56 -19.33
C SER A 89 8.67 6.47 -20.38
N ILE A 90 9.67 7.35 -20.31
CA ILE A 90 10.81 7.35 -21.23
C ILE A 90 11.59 6.03 -21.09
N ILE A 91 11.83 5.62 -19.85
CA ILE A 91 12.54 4.38 -19.52
C ILE A 91 11.78 3.16 -20.07
N LEU A 92 10.45 3.09 -19.89
CA LEU A 92 9.62 2.00 -20.42
C LEU A 92 9.52 1.97 -21.94
N ARG A 93 9.61 3.13 -22.61
CA ARG A 93 9.62 3.20 -24.08
C ARG A 93 11.00 2.84 -24.66
N LYS A 94 12.08 3.26 -24.01
CA LYS A 94 13.45 3.09 -24.53
C LYS A 94 14.03 1.70 -24.22
N PHE A 95 13.60 1.07 -23.14
CA PHE A 95 14.16 -0.21 -22.69
C PHE A 95 13.06 -1.25 -22.43
N LYS A 96 13.21 -2.43 -23.05
CA LYS A 96 12.38 -3.60 -22.76
C LYS A 96 12.93 -4.34 -21.54
N PHE A 97 12.71 -3.78 -20.34
CA PHE A 97 13.05 -4.46 -19.11
C PHE A 97 12.12 -5.66 -18.86
N GLU A 98 12.71 -6.83 -18.67
CA GLU A 98 12.01 -8.06 -18.27
C GLU A 98 12.24 -8.35 -16.79
N GLY A 99 11.29 -9.04 -16.15
CA GLY A 99 11.39 -9.45 -14.75
C GLY A 99 11.16 -8.32 -13.74
N THR A 100 11.85 -8.41 -12.60
CA THR A 100 11.68 -7.59 -11.39
C THR A 100 11.84 -6.09 -11.66
N ILE A 101 12.86 -5.71 -12.43
CA ILE A 101 13.14 -4.29 -12.77
C ILE A 101 11.97 -3.70 -13.57
N GLY A 102 11.40 -4.47 -14.50
CA GLY A 102 10.23 -4.05 -15.26
C GLY A 102 8.98 -3.86 -14.39
N LYS A 103 8.78 -4.70 -13.37
CA LYS A 103 7.70 -4.50 -12.37
C LYS A 103 7.94 -3.24 -11.54
N LEU A 104 9.17 -3.02 -11.06
CA LEU A 104 9.54 -1.85 -10.27
C LEU A 104 9.30 -0.53 -11.02
N ILE A 105 9.75 -0.43 -12.27
CA ILE A 105 9.56 0.79 -13.07
C ILE A 105 8.08 1.08 -13.31
N LYS A 106 7.27 0.04 -13.58
CA LYS A 106 5.81 0.19 -13.73
C LYS A 106 5.14 0.58 -12.42
N LEU A 107 5.60 0.03 -11.29
CA LEU A 107 5.12 0.42 -9.97
C LEU A 107 5.41 1.90 -9.73
N LEU A 108 6.65 2.36 -9.96
CA LEU A 108 7.02 3.77 -9.85
C LEU A 108 6.23 4.67 -10.81
N PHE A 109 5.91 4.20 -12.02
CA PHE A 109 5.05 4.93 -12.96
C PHE A 109 3.65 5.17 -12.40
N TYR A 110 2.98 4.11 -11.91
CA TYR A 110 1.65 4.26 -11.30
C TYR A 110 1.71 5.10 -10.01
N CYS A 111 2.69 4.85 -9.15
CA CYS A 111 2.94 5.65 -7.97
C CYS A 111 3.17 7.14 -8.31
N GLY A 112 3.89 7.45 -9.39
CA GLY A 112 4.07 8.81 -9.89
C GLY A 112 2.77 9.48 -10.34
N ILE A 113 1.86 8.74 -10.98
CA ILE A 113 0.51 9.23 -11.30
C ILE A 113 -0.24 9.60 -10.02
N SER A 114 -0.18 8.73 -9.00
CA SER A 114 -0.82 9.01 -7.71
C SER A 114 -0.23 10.25 -7.04
N THR A 115 1.09 10.36 -6.99
CA THR A 115 1.80 11.54 -6.47
C THR A 115 1.42 12.81 -7.21
N PHE A 116 1.26 12.76 -8.53
CA PHE A 116 0.79 13.91 -9.31
C PHE A 116 -0.62 14.35 -8.89
N ILE A 117 -1.56 13.40 -8.77
CA ILE A 117 -2.94 13.66 -8.38
C ILE A 117 -2.99 14.25 -6.96
N TRP A 118 -2.35 13.60 -5.99
CA TRP A 118 -2.33 14.04 -4.60
C TRP A 118 -1.57 15.34 -4.40
N GLY A 119 -0.45 15.52 -5.11
CA GLY A 119 0.28 16.77 -5.08
C GLY A 119 -0.53 17.94 -5.64
N ALA A 120 -1.29 17.74 -6.72
CA ALA A 120 -2.17 18.76 -7.26
C ALA A 120 -3.34 19.08 -6.32
N LEU A 121 -3.88 18.06 -5.64
CA LEU A 121 -4.93 18.24 -4.62
C LEU A 121 -4.43 19.04 -3.41
N LEU A 122 -3.22 18.72 -2.93
CA LEU A 122 -2.59 19.35 -1.76
C LEU A 122 -1.90 20.69 -2.10
N GLY A 123 -1.76 21.02 -3.38
CA GLY A 123 -1.13 22.25 -3.86
C GLY A 123 0.39 22.21 -3.93
N GLY A 124 1.05 21.07 -3.70
CA GLY A 124 2.50 20.95 -3.75
C GLY A 124 3.02 21.01 -5.19
N TRP A 125 3.71 22.08 -5.57
CA TRP A 125 4.41 22.21 -6.86
C TRP A 125 5.89 22.53 -6.65
N PHE A 126 6.74 21.50 -6.61
CA PHE A 126 8.17 21.62 -6.31
C PHE A 126 8.48 22.36 -4.99
N GLY A 127 7.59 22.31 -4.00
CA GLY A 127 7.69 23.11 -2.77
C GLY A 127 7.53 24.62 -2.98
N ASP A 128 6.47 25.03 -3.67
CA ASP A 128 6.09 26.42 -3.89
C ASP A 128 7.12 27.26 -4.67
N VAL A 129 7.79 26.65 -5.65
CA VAL A 129 8.73 27.36 -6.56
C VAL A 129 8.07 28.57 -7.21
N VAL A 130 6.79 28.47 -7.56
CA VAL A 130 6.06 29.56 -8.20
C VAL A 130 5.96 30.76 -7.26
N SER A 131 5.68 30.56 -5.98
CA SER A 131 5.68 31.62 -4.97
C SER A 131 7.09 32.14 -4.71
N ALA A 132 8.10 31.27 -4.65
CA ALA A 132 9.50 31.65 -4.43
C ALA A 132 10.08 32.50 -5.57
N VAL A 133 9.73 32.18 -6.83
CA VAL A 133 10.21 32.90 -8.02
C VAL A 133 9.41 34.18 -8.28
N THR A 134 8.12 34.22 -7.90
CA THR A 134 7.27 35.40 -8.09
C THR A 134 7.21 36.34 -6.88
N GLY A 135 7.98 36.06 -5.82
CA GLY A 135 7.95 36.85 -4.59
C GLY A 135 6.59 36.83 -3.87
N GLY A 136 5.80 35.78 -4.08
CA GLY A 136 4.45 35.63 -3.52
C GLY A 136 3.31 36.23 -4.36
N ALA A 137 3.58 36.74 -5.57
CA ALA A 137 2.53 37.32 -6.43
C ALA A 137 1.59 36.28 -7.06
N TYR A 138 2.08 35.07 -7.34
CA TYR A 138 1.28 33.96 -7.86
C TYR A 138 1.56 32.69 -7.07
N ALA A 139 0.56 32.24 -6.31
CA ALA A 139 0.55 30.91 -5.70
C ALA A 139 -0.44 30.03 -6.47
N ILE A 140 -0.03 28.80 -6.80
CA ILE A 140 -0.99 27.82 -7.33
C ILE A 140 -1.89 27.42 -6.16
N LYS A 141 -3.14 27.89 -6.18
CA LYS A 141 -4.08 27.62 -5.11
C LYS A 141 -4.28 26.09 -4.98
N PRO A 142 -4.15 25.51 -3.78
CA PRO A 142 -4.45 24.10 -3.57
C PRO A 142 -5.92 23.83 -3.93
N ILE A 143 -6.16 22.73 -4.65
CA ILE A 143 -7.53 22.34 -5.04
C ILE A 143 -8.32 21.90 -3.80
N TRP A 144 -7.64 21.29 -2.81
CA TRP A 144 -8.27 20.83 -1.58
C TRP A 144 -7.85 21.63 -0.35
N PHE A 145 -6.62 21.46 0.14
CA PHE A 145 -6.05 22.22 1.26
C PHE A 145 -4.53 22.08 1.27
N ASN A 146 -3.82 23.05 1.86
CA ASN A 146 -2.37 22.98 2.02
C ASN A 146 -2.02 22.27 3.34
N PRO A 147 -1.31 21.12 3.31
CA PRO A 147 -0.84 20.44 4.51
C PRO A 147 0.02 21.30 5.45
N LEU A 148 0.78 22.25 4.90
CA LEU A 148 1.66 23.12 5.69
C LEU A 148 0.87 24.12 6.55
N GLU A 149 -0.29 24.56 6.05
CA GLU A 149 -1.19 25.48 6.76
C GLU A 149 -2.10 24.73 7.74
N ASP A 150 -2.62 23.57 7.34
CA ASP A 150 -3.54 22.75 8.14
C ASP A 150 -3.02 21.30 8.37
N PRO A 151 -1.91 21.10 9.12
CA PRO A 151 -1.39 19.76 9.42
C PRO A 151 -2.42 18.83 10.09
N MET A 152 -3.26 19.41 10.97
CA MET A 152 -4.27 18.65 11.71
C MET A 152 -5.32 18.02 10.78
N LYS A 153 -5.69 18.69 9.69
CA LYS A 153 -6.63 18.12 8.71
C LYS A 153 -6.02 16.92 8.01
N LEU A 154 -4.75 17.00 7.60
CA LEU A 154 -4.05 15.87 6.98
C LEU A 154 -3.89 14.71 7.97
N LEU A 155 -3.66 14.97 9.26
CA LEU A 155 -3.59 13.94 10.29
C LEU A 155 -4.92 13.19 10.43
N ILE A 156 -6.04 13.92 10.53
CA ILE A 156 -7.38 13.32 10.66
C ILE A 156 -7.66 12.43 9.44
N TRP A 157 -7.41 12.93 8.23
CA TRP A 157 -7.57 12.15 7.01
C TRP A 157 -6.66 10.91 6.97
N SER A 158 -5.41 11.04 7.43
CA SER A 158 -4.47 9.91 7.53
C SER A 158 -5.02 8.80 8.43
N PHE A 159 -5.62 9.16 9.57
CA PHE A 159 -6.27 8.18 10.46
C PHE A 159 -7.54 7.60 9.85
N VAL A 160 -8.36 8.39 9.16
CA VAL A 160 -9.56 7.89 8.46
C VAL A 160 -9.17 6.85 7.42
N PHE A 161 -8.17 7.14 6.56
CA PHE A 161 -7.69 6.17 5.57
C PHE A 161 -7.04 4.95 6.22
N GLY A 162 -6.30 5.15 7.32
CA GLY A 162 -5.73 4.06 8.09
C GLY A 162 -6.78 3.10 8.64
N VAL A 163 -7.89 3.62 9.15
CA VAL A 163 -8.99 2.80 9.66
C VAL A 163 -9.73 2.09 8.54
N ILE A 164 -10.00 2.75 7.42
CA ILE A 164 -10.58 2.10 6.24
C ILE A 164 -9.68 0.95 5.76
N HIS A 165 -8.36 1.16 5.76
CA HIS A 165 -7.38 0.15 5.36
C HIS A 165 -7.35 -1.05 6.33
N LEU A 166 -7.27 -0.79 7.63
CA LEU A 166 -7.29 -1.84 8.66
C LEU A 166 -8.61 -2.63 8.65
N PHE A 167 -9.74 -1.93 8.49
CA PHE A 167 -11.05 -2.55 8.34
C PHE A 167 -11.09 -3.45 7.11
N THR A 168 -10.55 -3.00 5.97
CA THR A 168 -10.47 -3.88 4.79
C THR A 168 -9.67 -5.15 5.07
N GLY A 169 -8.55 -5.05 5.79
CA GLY A 169 -7.75 -6.23 6.20
C GLY A 169 -8.52 -7.18 7.13
N MET A 170 -9.26 -6.64 8.09
CA MET A 170 -10.14 -7.44 8.96
C MET A 170 -11.28 -8.08 8.17
N GLY A 171 -11.86 -7.38 7.19
CA GLY A 171 -12.88 -7.92 6.29
C GLY A 171 -12.37 -9.11 5.45
N LEU A 172 -11.11 -9.04 4.99
CA LEU A 172 -10.47 -10.16 4.30
C LEU A 172 -10.26 -11.36 5.22
N ASN A 173 -9.90 -11.13 6.48
CA ASN A 173 -9.84 -12.20 7.48
C ASN A 173 -11.21 -12.87 7.69
N ALA A 174 -12.28 -12.08 7.82
CA ALA A 174 -13.63 -12.62 7.92
C ALA A 174 -14.01 -13.44 6.67
N TYR A 175 -13.68 -12.94 5.47
CA TYR A 175 -13.92 -13.65 4.23
C TYR A 175 -13.14 -14.98 4.15
N LYS A 176 -11.87 -15.02 4.60
CA LYS A 176 -11.08 -16.25 4.74
C LYS A 176 -11.79 -17.26 5.65
N GLN A 177 -12.23 -16.85 6.83
CA GLN A 177 -12.91 -17.74 7.79
C GLN A 177 -14.26 -18.28 7.27
N ILE A 178 -15.02 -17.44 6.55
CA ILE A 178 -16.28 -17.87 5.91
C ILE A 178 -16.00 -18.90 4.81
N ARG A 179 -14.96 -18.69 4.00
CA ARG A 179 -14.53 -19.65 2.96
C ARG A 179 -14.10 -20.99 3.53
N GLU A 180 -13.53 -21.00 4.74
CA GLU A 180 -13.18 -22.22 5.49
C GLU A 180 -14.39 -22.88 6.18
N GLY A 181 -15.60 -22.31 6.06
CA GLY A 181 -16.84 -22.84 6.67
C GLY A 181 -17.03 -22.45 8.15
N LYS A 182 -16.19 -21.59 8.71
CA LYS A 182 -16.22 -21.15 10.12
C LYS A 182 -16.95 -19.81 10.27
N ILE A 183 -18.23 -19.78 9.89
CA ILE A 183 -19.03 -18.54 9.83
C ILE A 183 -19.23 -17.92 11.23
N ILE A 184 -19.44 -18.77 12.24
CA ILE A 184 -19.63 -18.34 13.64
C ILE A 184 -18.36 -17.65 14.16
N ASP A 185 -17.19 -18.13 13.75
CA ASP A 185 -15.88 -17.61 14.14
C ASP A 185 -15.69 -16.22 13.52
N ALA A 186 -16.03 -16.06 12.24
CA ALA A 186 -15.95 -14.77 11.55
C ALA A 186 -16.81 -13.69 12.22
N ILE A 187 -18.04 -14.02 12.64
CA ILE A 187 -18.94 -13.07 13.30
C ILE A 187 -18.41 -12.67 14.68
N PHE A 188 -17.95 -13.65 15.48
CA PHE A 188 -17.48 -13.39 16.84
C PHE A 188 -16.10 -12.73 16.89
N ASP A 189 -15.20 -13.08 15.98
CA ASP A 189 -13.82 -12.59 15.99
C ASP A 189 -13.62 -11.36 15.12
N THR A 190 -14.41 -11.16 14.07
CA THR A 190 -14.30 -9.94 13.25
C THR A 190 -15.49 -9.00 13.48
N GLY A 191 -16.71 -9.52 13.49
CA GLY A 191 -17.94 -8.71 13.65
C GLY A 191 -17.99 -7.96 14.98
N PHE A 192 -17.64 -8.60 16.09
CA PHE A 192 -17.64 -7.93 17.40
C PHE A 192 -16.50 -6.93 17.56
N TRP A 193 -15.36 -7.20 16.92
CA TRP A 193 -14.27 -6.23 16.82
C TRP A 193 -14.67 -4.99 16.03
N TYR A 194 -15.44 -5.11 14.95
CA TYR A 194 -16.00 -3.95 14.25
C TYR A 194 -16.89 -3.10 15.17
N ILE A 195 -17.84 -3.72 15.88
CA ILE A 195 -18.75 -3.01 16.79
C ILE A 195 -17.95 -2.27 17.87
N PHE A 196 -16.97 -2.94 18.47
CA PHE A 196 -16.10 -2.36 19.48
C PHE A 196 -15.27 -1.18 18.95
N LEU A 197 -14.58 -1.36 17.82
CA LEU A 197 -13.69 -0.35 17.25
C LEU A 197 -14.44 0.87 16.69
N ILE A 198 -15.58 0.65 16.03
CA ILE A 198 -16.44 1.76 15.56
C ILE A 198 -17.00 2.52 16.77
N GLY A 199 -17.40 1.81 17.85
CA GLY A 199 -17.90 2.46 19.06
C GLY A 199 -16.85 3.36 19.71
N LEU A 200 -15.62 2.90 19.72
CA LEU A 200 -14.50 3.64 20.27
C LEU A 200 -14.07 4.83 19.37
N MET A 201 -14.14 4.68 18.05
CA MET A 201 -13.99 5.78 17.09
C MET A 201 -15.04 6.88 17.31
N LEU A 202 -16.32 6.52 17.41
CA LEU A 202 -17.41 7.48 17.63
C LEU A 202 -17.30 8.21 18.97
N LEU A 203 -16.69 7.58 19.97
CA LEU A 203 -16.38 8.22 21.25
C LEU A 203 -15.36 9.36 21.08
N LEU A 204 -14.34 9.16 20.24
CA LEU A 204 -13.28 10.15 19.97
C LEU A 204 -13.78 11.36 19.16
N VAL A 205 -14.79 11.19 18.31
CA VAL A 205 -15.38 12.27 17.49
C VAL A 205 -16.13 13.30 18.36
N GLY A 206 -16.60 12.92 19.54
CA GLY A 206 -17.33 13.81 20.45
C GLY A 206 -18.79 14.08 20.05
N GLY A 207 -19.52 14.82 20.89
CA GLY A 207 -20.92 15.21 20.64
C GLY A 207 -21.96 14.10 20.91
N THR A 208 -23.13 14.17 20.24
CA THR A 208 -24.23 13.19 20.36
C THR A 208 -23.81 11.78 19.92
N PHE A 209 -22.85 11.68 19.00
CA PHE A 209 -22.25 10.43 18.56
C PHE A 209 -21.40 9.75 19.65
N ALA A 210 -20.85 10.50 20.61
CA ALA A 210 -20.06 9.93 21.69
C ALA A 210 -20.92 9.11 22.67
N SER A 211 -22.18 9.48 22.88
CA SER A 211 -23.11 8.69 23.71
C SER A 211 -23.40 7.34 23.05
N ILE A 212 -23.68 7.33 21.75
CA ILE A 212 -23.88 6.09 20.97
C ILE A 212 -22.60 5.26 20.98
N GLY A 213 -21.44 5.91 20.79
CA GLY A 213 -20.12 5.29 20.83
C GLY A 213 -19.84 4.59 22.16
N LYS A 214 -20.17 5.21 23.31
CA LYS A 214 -20.02 4.59 24.63
C LYS A 214 -20.81 3.29 24.78
N TYR A 215 -22.09 3.29 24.40
CA TYR A 215 -22.91 2.08 24.47
C TYR A 215 -22.40 1.01 23.51
N MET A 216 -22.02 1.38 22.29
CA MET A 216 -21.54 0.44 21.28
C MET A 216 -20.18 -0.15 21.63
N ALA A 217 -19.26 0.66 22.16
CA ALA A 217 -17.96 0.19 22.68
C ALA A 217 -18.16 -0.70 23.91
N GLY A 218 -19.07 -0.35 24.82
CA GLY A 218 -19.39 -1.17 25.98
C GLY A 218 -19.97 -2.53 25.59
N ILE A 219 -20.95 -2.55 24.68
CA ILE A 219 -21.56 -3.79 24.18
C ILE A 219 -20.51 -4.63 23.42
N GLY A 220 -19.73 -4.01 22.54
CA GLY A 220 -18.65 -4.69 21.82
C GLY A 220 -17.62 -5.31 22.76
N ALA A 221 -17.24 -4.60 23.83
CA ALA A 221 -16.30 -5.10 24.82
C ALA A 221 -16.86 -6.30 25.59
N VAL A 222 -18.11 -6.23 26.03
CA VAL A 222 -18.79 -7.33 26.74
C VAL A 222 -18.92 -8.56 25.83
N LEU A 223 -19.30 -8.35 24.57
CA LEU A 223 -19.41 -9.43 23.58
C LEU A 223 -18.06 -10.11 23.34
N LEU A 224 -16.98 -9.33 23.15
CA LEU A 224 -15.63 -9.86 22.97
C LEU A 224 -15.15 -10.67 24.18
N VAL A 225 -15.42 -10.19 25.40
CA VAL A 225 -15.03 -10.90 26.62
C VAL A 225 -15.74 -12.26 26.75
N ILE A 226 -17.00 -12.33 26.34
CA ILE A 226 -17.82 -13.54 26.44
C ILE A 226 -17.49 -14.57 25.36
N THR A 227 -17.17 -14.13 24.13
CA THR A 227 -16.98 -15.04 22.98
C THR A 227 -15.56 -15.47 22.71
N GLN A 228 -14.55 -14.61 22.97
CA GLN A 228 -13.16 -14.91 22.61
C GLN A 228 -12.52 -16.03 23.45
N GLY A 229 -13.07 -16.37 24.61
CA GLY A 229 -12.58 -17.48 25.43
C GLY A 229 -13.28 -18.83 25.20
N ARG A 230 -14.01 -19.01 24.09
CA ARG A 230 -14.82 -20.23 23.83
C ARG A 230 -14.02 -21.54 23.74
N SER A 231 -12.71 -21.47 23.46
CA SER A 231 -11.87 -22.65 23.29
C SER A 231 -11.39 -23.28 24.60
N GLU A 232 -11.66 -22.64 25.75
CA GLU A 232 -11.18 -23.08 27.07
C GLU A 232 -12.32 -23.60 27.94
N LYS A 233 -12.08 -24.75 28.61
CA LYS A 233 -13.08 -25.39 29.49
C LYS A 233 -13.26 -24.68 30.84
N ASN A 234 -12.30 -23.86 31.27
CA ASN A 234 -12.35 -23.14 32.55
C ASN A 234 -12.90 -21.72 32.38
N ILE A 235 -13.95 -21.38 33.15
CA ILE A 235 -14.59 -20.05 33.17
C ILE A 235 -13.59 -18.92 33.44
N PHE A 236 -12.62 -19.15 34.34
CA PHE A 236 -11.58 -18.16 34.64
C PHE A 236 -10.62 -17.94 33.45
N LYS A 237 -10.19 -19.01 32.76
CA LYS A 237 -9.36 -18.90 31.54
C LYS A 237 -10.11 -18.28 30.36
N LYS A 238 -11.43 -18.52 30.28
CA LYS A 238 -12.32 -17.90 29.29
C LYS A 238 -12.40 -16.39 29.49
N PHE A 239 -12.59 -15.94 30.73
CA PHE A 239 -12.62 -14.52 31.09
C PHE A 239 -11.25 -13.85 30.90
N THR A 240 -10.14 -14.50 31.30
CA THR A 240 -8.81 -13.90 31.14
C THR A 240 -8.40 -13.76 29.67
N LYS A 241 -8.73 -14.72 28.79
CA LYS A 241 -8.55 -14.57 27.33
C LYS A 241 -9.43 -13.46 26.75
N GLY A 242 -10.66 -13.32 27.23
CA GLY A 242 -11.56 -12.22 26.85
C GLY A 242 -11.05 -10.84 27.29
N LEU A 243 -10.39 -10.75 28.46
CA LEU A 243 -9.74 -9.51 28.88
C LEU A 243 -8.44 -9.25 28.09
N LEU A 244 -7.70 -10.30 27.74
CA LEU A 244 -6.52 -10.19 26.89
C LEU A 244 -6.87 -9.73 25.47
N SER A 245 -8.03 -10.14 24.93
CA SER A 245 -8.47 -9.65 23.62
C SER A 245 -8.76 -8.15 23.65
N LEU A 246 -9.30 -7.61 24.76
CA LEU A 246 -9.40 -6.16 24.94
C LEU A 246 -8.02 -5.49 24.99
N TYR A 247 -6.99 -6.14 25.53
CA TYR A 247 -5.62 -5.62 25.46
C TYR A 247 -5.09 -5.54 24.02
N ASN A 248 -5.48 -6.46 23.13
CA ASN A 248 -5.16 -6.35 21.70
C ASN A 248 -5.72 -5.06 21.05
N SER A 249 -6.66 -4.36 21.69
CA SER A 249 -7.18 -3.09 21.21
C SER A 249 -6.09 -2.02 21.22
N VAL A 250 -5.17 -2.09 22.20
CA VAL A 250 -3.98 -1.24 22.25
C VAL A 250 -3.11 -1.46 21.02
N GLY A 251 -3.01 -2.70 20.54
CA GLY A 251 -2.35 -3.03 19.26
C GLY A 251 -3.04 -2.35 18.08
N PHE A 252 -4.37 -2.42 17.97
CA PHE A 252 -5.10 -1.73 16.92
C PHE A 252 -4.90 -0.21 16.97
N PHE A 253 -4.92 0.39 18.16
CA PHE A 253 -4.61 1.81 18.33
C PHE A 253 -3.19 2.15 17.88
N SER A 254 -2.22 1.30 18.22
CA SER A 254 -0.84 1.43 17.73
C SER A 254 -0.78 1.38 16.20
N ASP A 255 -1.54 0.48 15.58
CA ASP A 255 -1.63 0.37 14.12
C ASP A 255 -2.26 1.62 13.50
N VAL A 256 -3.34 2.18 14.09
CA VAL A 256 -3.95 3.44 13.62
C VAL A 256 -2.99 4.61 13.78
N LEU A 257 -2.33 4.72 14.94
CA LEU A 257 -1.37 5.78 15.22
C LEU A 257 -0.18 5.73 14.25
N SER A 258 0.18 4.52 13.78
CA SER A 258 1.16 4.27 12.75
C SER A 258 0.93 5.06 11.45
N TYR A 259 -0.33 5.38 11.12
CA TYR A 259 -0.69 6.17 9.93
C TYR A 259 -0.36 7.66 10.08
N SER A 260 0.00 8.15 11.27
CA SER A 260 0.58 9.49 11.43
C SER A 260 1.83 9.71 10.56
N ARG A 261 2.50 8.63 10.14
CA ARG A 261 3.61 8.70 9.17
C ARG A 261 3.20 9.31 7.83
N LEU A 262 1.95 9.13 7.40
CA LEU A 262 1.42 9.74 6.17
C LEU A 262 1.54 11.27 6.24
N LEU A 263 1.14 11.86 7.37
CA LEU A 263 1.34 13.28 7.67
C LEU A 263 2.83 13.64 7.67
N ALA A 264 3.64 12.93 8.46
CA ALA A 264 5.05 13.27 8.65
C ALA A 264 5.83 13.34 7.33
N LEU A 265 5.66 12.36 6.45
CA LEU A 265 6.32 12.31 5.14
C LEU A 265 5.72 13.31 4.15
N GLY A 266 4.38 13.46 4.15
CA GLY A 266 3.70 14.44 3.31
C GLY A 266 4.13 15.88 3.58
N LEU A 267 4.31 16.24 4.86
CA LEU A 267 4.85 17.54 5.25
C LEU A 267 6.34 17.65 4.95
N SER A 268 7.13 16.63 5.25
CA SER A 268 8.57 16.63 5.06
C SER A 268 8.95 16.94 3.61
N THR A 269 8.22 16.39 2.64
CA THR A 269 8.49 16.64 1.21
C THR A 269 8.39 18.12 0.87
N GLY A 270 7.31 18.78 1.30
CA GLY A 270 7.08 20.20 1.08
C GLY A 270 8.03 21.10 1.86
N VAL A 271 8.31 20.79 3.12
CA VAL A 271 9.24 21.57 3.97
C VAL A 271 10.67 21.51 3.43
N VAL A 272 11.17 20.33 3.04
CA VAL A 272 12.54 20.22 2.50
C VAL A 272 12.63 20.95 1.16
N ALA A 273 11.62 20.85 0.31
CA ALA A 273 11.57 21.57 -0.96
C ALA A 273 11.56 23.10 -0.75
N SER A 274 10.76 23.60 0.20
CA SER A 274 10.69 25.04 0.49
C SER A 274 12.00 25.57 1.08
N VAL A 275 12.70 24.79 1.91
CA VAL A 275 14.04 25.15 2.42
C VAL A 275 15.06 25.23 1.28
N ILE A 276 15.07 24.26 0.36
CA ILE A 276 15.95 24.28 -0.82
C ILE A 276 15.68 25.53 -1.67
N ASN A 277 14.40 25.83 -1.93
CA ASN A 277 14.00 26.99 -2.71
C ASN A 277 14.43 28.29 -2.02
N THR A 278 14.22 28.39 -0.70
CA THR A 278 14.64 29.54 0.10
C THR A 278 16.15 29.75 -0.01
N ILE A 279 16.96 28.72 0.25
CA ILE A 279 18.43 28.79 0.13
C ILE A 279 18.85 29.23 -1.27
N GLY A 280 18.19 28.73 -2.32
CA GLY A 280 18.45 29.15 -3.69
C GLY A 280 18.20 30.65 -3.91
N THR A 281 17.13 31.20 -3.35
CA THR A 281 16.77 32.62 -3.52
C THR A 281 17.64 33.59 -2.72
N LEU A 282 18.37 33.12 -1.70
CA LEU A 282 19.21 33.98 -0.84
C LEU A 282 20.36 34.67 -1.59
N PHE A 283 20.81 34.12 -2.73
CA PHE A 283 21.87 34.70 -3.56
C PHE A 283 21.38 35.85 -4.46
N GLY A 284 20.10 36.22 -4.35
CA GLY A 284 19.46 37.31 -5.10
C GLY A 284 19.19 36.97 -6.58
N PHE A 285 18.49 37.86 -7.26
CA PHE A 285 18.10 37.70 -8.68
C PHE A 285 19.12 38.30 -9.68
N GLY A 286 20.37 38.51 -9.26
CA GLY A 286 21.43 38.91 -10.19
C GLY A 286 21.79 37.80 -11.18
N PRO A 287 22.52 38.07 -12.28
CA PRO A 287 22.90 37.05 -13.27
C PRO A 287 23.63 35.85 -12.64
N PHE A 288 24.49 36.11 -11.67
CA PHE A 288 25.18 35.09 -10.87
C PHE A 288 24.22 34.34 -9.93
N GLY A 289 23.30 35.06 -9.27
CA GLY A 289 22.32 34.48 -8.37
C GLY A 289 21.31 33.56 -9.07
N ILE A 290 20.90 33.88 -10.30
CA ILE A 290 20.02 33.02 -11.12
C ILE A 290 20.70 31.69 -11.46
N ILE A 291 21.99 31.71 -11.81
CA ILE A 291 22.76 30.50 -12.09
C ILE A 291 22.84 29.61 -10.85
N VAL A 292 23.17 30.21 -9.70
CA VAL A 292 23.23 29.50 -8.41
C VAL A 292 21.85 28.94 -8.02
N PHE A 293 20.78 29.71 -8.20
CA PHE A 293 19.41 29.27 -7.97
C PHE A 293 19.06 28.05 -8.81
N ILE A 294 19.34 28.07 -10.13
CA ILE A 294 19.04 26.93 -11.02
C ILE A 294 19.80 25.68 -10.58
N VAL A 295 21.10 25.80 -10.27
CA VAL A 295 21.91 24.66 -9.83
C VAL A 295 21.40 24.11 -8.50
N ALA A 296 21.18 24.98 -7.51
CA ALA A 296 20.65 24.58 -6.21
C ALA A 296 19.25 23.96 -6.33
N PHE A 297 18.40 24.53 -7.18
CA PHE A 297 17.06 24.03 -7.45
C PHE A 297 17.07 22.65 -8.09
N VAL A 298 17.87 22.43 -9.13
CA VAL A 298 17.95 21.13 -9.83
C VAL A 298 18.51 20.05 -8.91
N ILE A 299 19.64 20.32 -8.25
CA ILE A 299 20.28 19.34 -7.36
C ILE A 299 19.40 19.07 -6.15
N GLY A 300 18.91 20.13 -5.50
CA GLY A 300 18.06 20.00 -4.32
C GLY A 300 16.74 19.31 -4.64
N SER A 301 16.06 19.69 -5.73
CA SER A 301 14.81 19.03 -6.13
C SER A 301 15.00 17.57 -6.49
N LEU A 302 16.10 17.21 -7.16
CA LEU A 302 16.43 15.83 -7.46
C LEU A 302 16.68 15.02 -6.18
N PHE A 303 17.47 15.57 -5.26
CA PHE A 303 17.77 14.95 -3.98
C PHE A 303 16.51 14.76 -3.12
N ASN A 304 15.69 15.81 -3.02
CA ASN A 304 14.43 15.78 -2.29
C ASN A 304 13.47 14.76 -2.88
N MET A 305 13.32 14.72 -4.22
CA MET A 305 12.51 13.71 -4.89
C MET A 305 12.98 12.29 -4.55
N LEU A 306 14.28 12.00 -4.65
CA LEU A 306 14.82 10.66 -4.40
C LEU A 306 14.57 10.18 -2.97
N ILE A 307 14.85 11.02 -1.97
CA ILE A 307 14.66 10.64 -0.56
C ILE A 307 13.18 10.43 -0.25
N ASN A 308 12.30 11.31 -0.72
CA ASN A 308 10.87 11.18 -0.44
C ASN A 308 10.24 10.00 -1.18
N VAL A 309 10.69 9.69 -2.40
CA VAL A 309 10.24 8.49 -3.14
C VAL A 309 10.67 7.21 -2.42
N LEU A 310 11.94 7.14 -1.97
CA LEU A 310 12.43 5.99 -1.19
C LEU A 310 11.72 5.87 0.15
N GLY A 311 11.55 7.00 0.87
CA GLY A 311 10.84 7.07 2.14
C GLY A 311 9.38 6.64 1.98
N ALA A 312 8.67 7.18 1.00
CA ALA A 312 7.28 6.82 0.70
C ALA A 312 7.16 5.35 0.33
N TYR A 313 8.09 4.78 -0.45
CA TYR A 313 8.10 3.36 -0.78
C TYR A 313 8.26 2.49 0.47
N VAL A 314 9.25 2.77 1.31
CA VAL A 314 9.54 1.99 2.53
C VAL A 314 8.38 2.09 3.53
N HIS A 315 7.85 3.28 3.77
CA HIS A 315 6.77 3.48 4.72
C HIS A 315 5.43 2.96 4.21
N SER A 316 5.13 3.09 2.91
CA SER A 316 3.94 2.45 2.32
C SER A 316 4.04 0.94 2.36
N SER A 317 5.23 0.38 2.10
CA SER A 317 5.47 -1.07 2.23
C SER A 317 5.28 -1.52 3.68
N ARG A 318 5.75 -0.74 4.66
CA ARG A 318 5.53 -1.02 6.08
C ARG A 318 4.04 -1.12 6.40
N LEU A 319 3.25 -0.09 6.01
CA LEU A 319 1.78 -0.07 6.17
C LEU A 319 1.10 -1.31 5.59
N GLN A 320 1.64 -1.88 4.51
CA GLN A 320 1.12 -3.12 3.95
C GLN A 320 1.59 -4.36 4.72
N TYR A 321 2.86 -4.45 5.06
CA TYR A 321 3.43 -5.66 5.67
C TYR A 321 3.04 -5.87 7.13
N VAL A 322 3.05 -4.79 7.93
CA VAL A 322 2.84 -4.91 9.38
C VAL A 322 1.38 -4.66 9.71
N GLU A 323 0.80 -3.58 9.18
CA GLU A 323 -0.54 -3.15 9.56
C GLU A 323 -1.65 -3.90 8.77
N PHE A 324 -1.46 -4.19 7.49
CA PHE A 324 -2.49 -4.86 6.65
C PHE A 324 -2.34 -6.39 6.61
N PHE A 325 -1.19 -6.91 6.18
CA PHE A 325 -0.93 -8.34 6.08
C PHE A 325 -0.99 -9.03 7.45
N GLY A 326 -0.54 -8.36 8.51
CA GLY A 326 -0.65 -8.87 9.88
C GLY A 326 -2.07 -9.20 10.33
N LYS A 327 -3.12 -8.78 9.61
CA LYS A 327 -4.53 -9.07 9.96
C LYS A 327 -5.10 -10.34 9.33
N PHE A 328 -4.55 -10.83 8.21
CA PHE A 328 -5.17 -11.93 7.46
C PHE A 328 -4.19 -12.85 6.71
N TYR A 329 -2.91 -12.48 6.62
CA TYR A 329 -1.94 -13.08 5.72
C TYR A 329 -0.84 -13.82 6.48
N GLU A 330 -0.73 -15.13 6.28
CA GLU A 330 0.34 -15.95 6.88
C GLU A 330 1.53 -16.08 5.92
N GLY A 331 1.25 -16.17 4.61
CA GLY A 331 2.28 -16.29 3.57
C GLY A 331 3.07 -17.60 3.66
N GLY A 332 4.14 -17.69 2.86
CA GLY A 332 5.04 -18.87 2.85
C GLY A 332 4.87 -19.80 1.64
N GLY A 333 4.14 -19.37 0.62
CA GLY A 333 3.99 -20.13 -0.61
C GLY A 333 5.26 -20.15 -1.45
N LYS A 334 5.34 -21.15 -2.34
CA LYS A 334 6.42 -21.29 -3.33
C LYS A 334 5.98 -20.71 -4.66
N ALA A 335 6.83 -19.91 -5.31
CA ALA A 335 6.57 -19.41 -6.65
C ALA A 335 6.50 -20.57 -7.66
N PHE A 336 5.56 -20.50 -8.59
CA PHE A 336 5.56 -21.39 -9.74
C PHE A 336 6.70 -21.00 -10.70
N GLU A 337 7.74 -21.83 -10.75
CA GLU A 337 8.80 -21.72 -11.75
C GLU A 337 8.49 -22.66 -12.92
N PRO A 338 8.06 -22.14 -14.08
CA PRO A 338 7.79 -23.00 -15.23
C PRO A 338 9.07 -23.64 -15.74
N PHE A 339 8.96 -24.89 -16.18
CA PHE A 339 10.03 -25.56 -16.89
C PHE A 339 10.32 -24.81 -18.20
N LYS A 340 11.45 -24.10 -18.23
CA LYS A 340 11.87 -23.28 -19.37
C LYS A 340 13.34 -23.52 -19.65
N ILE A 341 13.70 -23.48 -20.94
CA ILE A 341 15.10 -23.50 -21.36
C ILE A 341 15.74 -22.20 -20.84
N LYS A 342 16.68 -22.30 -19.90
CA LYS A 342 17.44 -21.14 -19.38
C LYS A 342 18.45 -20.68 -20.43
N THR A 343 18.00 -19.99 -21.47
CA THR A 343 18.88 -19.38 -22.47
C THR A 343 19.54 -18.15 -21.85
N LYS A 344 20.80 -18.27 -21.45
CA LYS A 344 21.51 -17.23 -20.68
C LYS A 344 21.76 -15.95 -21.48
N TYR A 345 21.76 -15.97 -22.82
CA TYR A 345 22.15 -14.79 -23.64
C TYR A 345 21.49 -14.61 -25.02
N THR A 346 20.61 -15.48 -25.51
CA THR A 346 20.09 -15.35 -26.89
C THR A 346 18.62 -14.93 -26.91
N LYS A 347 18.38 -13.62 -27.09
CA LYS A 347 17.08 -13.13 -27.58
C LYS A 347 17.06 -13.31 -29.09
N LEU A 348 16.37 -14.34 -29.58
CA LEU A 348 15.94 -14.38 -30.97
C LEU A 348 14.84 -13.31 -31.12
N ASP A 349 15.19 -12.14 -31.65
CA ASP A 349 14.23 -11.15 -32.14
C ASP A 349 13.63 -11.71 -33.42
N ASP A 350 12.59 -12.52 -33.30
CA ASP A 350 11.86 -13.02 -34.47
C ASP A 350 10.94 -11.91 -34.99
N ARG A 351 11.56 -10.90 -35.62
CA ARG A 351 10.90 -9.97 -36.54
C ARG A 351 10.99 -10.52 -37.96
N ARG A 352 10.41 -11.70 -38.17
CA ARG A 352 10.05 -12.16 -39.51
C ARG A 352 8.60 -12.56 -39.51
N THR A 353 7.87 -12.03 -40.49
CA THR A 353 6.40 -11.97 -40.68
C THR A 353 5.78 -10.81 -39.89
N GLU A 354 5.39 -9.69 -40.48
CA GLU A 354 4.91 -9.40 -41.85
C GLU A 354 5.73 -8.36 -42.63
#